data_AF-A0A499UI15-F1
#
_entry.id   AF-A0A499UI15-F1
#
_cell.length_a   1.000
_cell.length_b   1.000
_cell.length_c   1.000
_cell.angle_alpha   90.00
_cell.angle_beta   90.00
_cell.angle_gamma   90.00
#
_symmetry.space_group_name_H-M   'P 1'
#
loop_
_entity.id
_entity.type
_entity.pdbx_description
1 polymer ?
#
loop_
_entity_poly.entity_id
_entity_poly.type
_entity_poly.pdbx_seq_one_letter_code
_entity_poly.pdbx_strand_id
1 'polypeptide(L)' 'MRAYRRDVFVTLRRDPGRARRLHELEVAVAEAPSIEDAQRASAEIGSLLDAARREVAA' A
#
# COMPACT_ATOMS: atom_id res chain seq x y z
N MET A 1 -14.64 -0.21 13.08
CA MET A 1 -13.36 -0.63 12.46
C MET A 1 -13.48 -1.24 11.06
N ARG A 2 -14.46 -2.12 10.77
CA ARG A 2 -14.60 -2.74 9.43
C ARG A 2 -14.80 -1.72 8.29
N ALA A 3 -15.58 -0.66 8.52
CA ALA A 3 -15.79 0.42 7.54
C ALA A 3 -14.48 1.17 7.24
N TYR A 4 -13.79 1.69 8.26
CA TYR A 4 -12.53 2.42 8.10
C TYR A 4 -11.47 1.67 7.28
N ARG A 5 -11.28 0.36 7.52
CA ARG A 5 -10.34 -0.45 6.72
C ARG A 5 -10.78 -0.52 5.25
N ARG A 6 -12.07 -0.73 4.99
CA ARG A 6 -12.63 -0.73 3.64
C ARG A 6 -12.39 0.61 2.96
N ASP A 7 -12.62 1.72 3.65
CA ASP A 7 -12.49 3.06 3.08
C ASP A 7 -11.03 3.36 2.68
N VAL A 8 -10.05 2.96 3.51
CA VAL A 8 -8.63 3.04 3.17
C VAL A 8 -8.31 2.22 1.91
N PHE A 9 -8.82 0.98 1.82
CA PHE A 9 -8.62 0.13 0.64
C PHE A 9 -9.27 0.71 -0.62
N VAL A 10 -10.47 1.31 -0.49
CA VAL A 10 -11.15 1.98 -1.60
C VAL A 10 -10.33 3.19 -2.06
N THR A 11 -9.85 4.02 -1.14
CA THR A 11 -9.01 5.19 -1.43
C THR A 11 -7.70 4.80 -2.11
N LEU A 12 -7.06 3.70 -1.69
CA LEU A 12 -5.86 3.16 -2.37
C LEU A 12 -6.13 2.76 -3.82
N ARG A 13 -7.30 2.19 -4.10
CA ARG A 13 -7.66 1.66 -5.43
C ARG A 13 -8.38 2.66 -6.33
N ARG A 14 -8.77 3.82 -5.80
CA ARG A 14 -9.44 4.88 -6.56
C ARG A 14 -8.54 5.50 -7.64
N ASP A 15 -7.24 5.57 -7.37
CA ASP A 15 -6.24 6.03 -8.33
C ASP A 15 -5.56 4.82 -9.01
N PRO A 16 -5.69 4.66 -10.35
CA PRO A 16 -5.10 3.52 -11.06
C PRO A 16 -3.56 3.46 -10.95
N GLY A 17 -2.88 4.61 -10.88
CA GLY A 17 -1.43 4.67 -10.73
C GLY A 17 -0.98 4.13 -9.37
N ARG A 18 -1.67 4.53 -8.31
CA ARG A 18 -1.48 4.07 -6.94
C ARG A 18 -1.80 2.59 -6.78
N ALA A 19 -2.87 2.11 -7.39
CA ALA A 19 -3.22 0.70 -7.39
C ALA A 19 -2.14 -0.16 -8.08
N ARG A 20 -1.64 0.30 -9.25
CA ARG A 20 -0.53 -0.37 -9.95
C ARG A 20 0.73 -0.37 -9.09
N ARG A 21 1.08 0.76 -8.48
CA ARG A 21 2.27 0.86 -7.62
C ARG A 21 2.18 -0.06 -6.41
N LEU A 22 1.01 -0.15 -5.77
CA LEU A 22 0.78 -1.09 -4.67
C LEU A 22 1.02 -2.53 -5.15
N HIS A 23 0.50 -2.90 -6.31
CA HIS A 23 0.70 -4.24 -6.87
C HIS A 23 2.17 -4.53 -7.18
N GLU A 24 2.91 -3.59 -7.79
CA GLU A 24 4.35 -3.72 -8.03
C GLU A 24 5.13 -3.97 -6.73
N LEU A 25 4.76 -3.28 -5.65
CA LEU A 25 5.40 -3.46 -4.36
C LEU A 25 5.03 -4.79 -3.69
N GLU A 26 3.77 -5.23 -3.82
CA GLU A 26 3.34 -6.56 -3.34
C GLU A 26 4.14 -7.68 -4.04
N VAL A 27 4.35 -7.56 -5.35
CA VAL A 27 5.22 -8.46 -6.12
C VAL A 27 6.66 -8.36 -5.64
N ALA A 28 7.20 -7.15 -5.46
CA ALA A 28 8.57 -6.96 -4.98
C ALA A 28 8.82 -7.56 -3.58
N VAL A 29 7.82 -7.54 -2.69
CA VAL A 29 7.90 -8.24 -1.38
C VAL A 29 7.90 -9.75 -1.57
N ALA A 30 7.01 -10.28 -2.42
CA ALA A 30 6.86 -11.71 -2.65
C ALA A 30 8.08 -12.34 -3.33
N GLU A 31 8.74 -11.59 -4.22
CA GLU A 31 9.87 -12.04 -5.04
C GLU A 31 11.22 -11.53 -4.51
N ALA A 32 11.26 -10.89 -3.34
CA ALA A 32 12.47 -10.29 -2.79
C ALA A 32 13.60 -11.33 -2.60
N PRO A 33 14.81 -11.08 -3.11
CA PRO A 33 15.95 -12.00 -2.96
C PRO A 33 16.55 -11.93 -1.54
N SER A 34 16.15 -10.94 -0.73
CA SER A 34 16.64 -10.75 0.62
C SER A 34 15.55 -10.17 1.54
N ILE A 35 15.72 -10.37 2.85
CA ILE A 35 14.86 -9.75 3.86
C ILE A 35 14.93 -8.22 3.77
N GLU A 36 16.11 -7.67 3.47
CA GLU A 36 16.29 -6.22 3.36
C GLU A 36 15.46 -5.64 2.20
N ASP A 37 15.45 -6.31 1.05
CA ASP A 37 14.64 -5.88 -0.10
C ASP A 37 13.14 -6.01 0.18
N ALA A 38 12.72 -7.09 0.86
CA ALA A 38 11.35 -7.24 1.31
C ALA A 38 10.93 -6.14 2.30
N GLN A 39 11.83 -5.74 3.20
CA GLN A 39 11.59 -4.66 4.15
C GLN A 39 11.47 -3.30 3.46
N ARG A 40 12.34 -3.03 2.47
CA ARG A 40 12.28 -1.79 1.68
C ARG A 40 10.95 -1.66 0.95
N ALA A 41 10.52 -2.71 0.24
CA ALA A 41 9.24 -2.72 -0.45
C ALA A 41 8.04 -2.62 0.53
N SER A 42 8.12 -3.30 1.69
CA SER A 42 7.09 -3.20 2.73
C SER A 42 6.98 -1.80 3.34
N ALA A 43 8.09 -1.08 3.50
CA ALA A 43 8.10 0.30 3.99
C ALA A 43 7.42 1.26 3.00
N GLU A 44 7.60 1.03 1.70
CA GLU A 44 6.90 1.79 0.67
C GLU A 44 5.38 1.50 0.67
N ILE A 45 4.97 0.24 0.85
CA ILE A 45 3.55 -0.12 1.04
C ILE A 45 2.97 0.60 2.27
N GLY A 46 3.71 0.62 3.38
CA GLY A 46 3.32 1.35 4.59
C GLY A 46 3.08 2.83 4.32
N SER A 47 3.95 3.46 3.53
CA SER A 47 3.80 4.87 3.14
C SER A 47 2.54 5.13 2.31
N LEU A 48 2.19 4.21 1.39
CA LEU A 48 0.95 4.29 0.60
C LEU A 48 -0.29 4.14 1.50
N LEU A 49 -0.26 3.19 2.44
CA LEU A 49 -1.34 2.98 3.40
C LEU A 49 -1.55 4.23 4.26
N ASP A 50 -0.48 4.85 4.74
CA ASP A 50 -0.56 6.05 5.57
C ASP A 50 -1.05 7.28 4.81
N ALA A 51 -0.71 7.41 3.52
CA ALA A 51 -1.29 8.45 2.66
C ALA A 51 -2.81 8.26 2.52
N ALA A 52 -3.26 7.04 2.20
CA ALA A 52 -4.68 6.74 2.09
C ALA A 52 -5.44 6.90 3.42
N ARG A 53 -4.81 6.55 4.54
CA ARG A 53 -5.38 6.79 5.89
C ARG A 53 -5.58 8.27 6.18
N ARG A 54 -4.65 9.13 5.76
CA ARG A 54 -4.78 10.59 5.89
C ARG A 54 -5.89 11.14 5.01
N GLU A 55 -5.99 10.67 3.77
CA GLU A 55 -7.05 11.07 2.83
C GLU A 55 -8.46 10.69 3.33
N VAL A 56 -8.62 9.54 4.00
CA VAL A 56 -9.91 9.12 4.59
C VAL A 56 -10.26 9.92 5.85
N ALA A 57 -9.26 10.46 6.55
CA ALA A 57 -9.45 11.23 7.78
C ALA A 57 -9.68 12.74 7.55
N ALA A 58 -9.48 13.21 6.32
CA ALA A 58 -9.72 14.59 5.88
C ALA A 58 -11.17 14.79 5.40
#